data_AF-A0A7C9FIS8-F1
#
_entry.id   AF-A0A7C9FIS8-F1
#
_cell.length_a   1.000
_cell.length_b   1.000
_cell.length_c   1.000
_cell.angle_alpha   90.00
_cell.angle_beta   90.00
_cell.angle_gamma   90.00
#
_symmetry.space_group_name_H-M   'P 1'
#
loop_
_entity.id
_entity.type
_entity.pdbx_description
1 polymer ?
#
loop_
_entity_poly.entity_id
_entity_poly.type
_entity_poly.pdbx_seq_one_letter_code
_entity_poly.pdbx_strand_id
1 'polypeptide(L)'
;EIRVVIELNFRAEFEMARASQEYNKLIQWLPEVYVGKPERLRNVIKILCGAAKKFMKEKKMHLGPWRKHKYMQAKWFGQCTESIVTANTATSPAVAVKYPEPQFKPRASML
;
A
#
# COMPACT_ATOMS: atom_id res chain seq x y z
N GLU A 1 -10.25 -17.64 12.12
CA GLU A 1 -10.70 -16.35 11.55
C GLU A 1 -10.18 -16.20 10.14
N ILE A 2 -11.00 -15.74 9.19
CA ILE A 2 -10.61 -15.60 7.77
C ILE A 2 -10.42 -14.11 7.48
N ARG A 3 -9.17 -13.67 7.35
CA ARG A 3 -8.84 -12.31 6.92
C ARG A 3 -8.78 -12.22 5.40
N VAL A 4 -9.49 -11.24 4.84
CA VAL A 4 -9.47 -10.91 3.41
C VAL A 4 -9.02 -9.46 3.25
N VAL A 5 -8.23 -9.19 2.22
CA VAL A 5 -7.88 -7.83 1.81
C VAL A 5 -8.70 -7.47 0.57
N ILE A 6 -9.32 -6.29 0.61
CA ILE A 6 -10.08 -5.71 -0.48
C ILE A 6 -9.42 -4.39 -0.84
N GLU A 7 -8.91 -4.29 -2.07
CA GLU A 7 -8.35 -3.06 -2.63
C GLU A 7 -9.07 -2.74 -3.94
N LEU A 8 -9.76 -1.59 -3.99
CA LEU A 8 -10.63 -1.23 -5.11
C LEU A 8 -9.87 -0.71 -6.33
N ASN A 9 -8.69 -0.12 -6.11
CA ASN A 9 -7.87 0.49 -7.15
C ASN A 9 -6.53 -0.21 -7.32
N PHE A 10 -6.52 -1.54 -7.22
CA PHE A 10 -5.29 -2.33 -7.09
C PHE A 10 -4.33 -2.14 -8.26
N ARG A 11 -4.84 -2.10 -9.49
CA ARG A 11 -4.00 -1.85 -10.68
C ARG A 11 -3.34 -0.47 -10.62
N ALA A 12 -4.11 0.58 -10.32
CA ALA A 12 -3.66 1.97 -10.33
C ALA A 12 -2.50 2.23 -9.35
N GLU A 13 -2.44 1.48 -8.24
CA GLU A 13 -1.33 1.54 -7.28
C GLU A 13 0.05 1.26 -7.91
N PHE A 14 0.08 0.51 -9.01
CA PHE A 14 1.32 0.10 -9.68
C PHE A 14 1.53 0.75 -11.04
N GLU A 15 0.52 1.41 -11.61
CA GLU A 15 0.64 2.14 -12.88
C GLU A 15 1.66 3.27 -12.79
N MET A 16 2.45 3.48 -13.85
CA MET A 16 3.41 4.59 -13.95
C MET A 16 3.22 5.34 -15.27
N ALA A 17 3.21 6.67 -15.21
CA ALA A 17 3.03 7.53 -16.39
C ALA A 17 4.09 7.30 -17.48
N ARG A 18 5.33 6.94 -17.10
CA ARG A 18 6.44 6.69 -18.03
C ARG A 18 7.05 5.31 -17.81
N ALA A 19 6.24 4.26 -17.90
CA ALA A 19 6.73 2.87 -17.81
C ALA A 19 7.24 2.32 -19.16
N SER A 20 8.00 1.22 -19.13
CA SER A 20 8.29 0.47 -20.36
C SER A 20 7.06 -0.33 -20.81
N GLN A 21 7.06 -0.77 -22.07
CA GLN A 21 6.00 -1.64 -22.59
C GLN A 21 5.93 -2.95 -21.82
N GLU A 22 7.06 -3.53 -21.43
CA GLU A 22 7.13 -4.77 -20.65
C GLU A 22 6.51 -4.59 -19.25
N TYR A 23 6.80 -3.46 -18.59
CA TYR A 23 6.19 -3.15 -17.31
C TYR A 23 4.68 -2.93 -17.46
N ASN A 24 4.24 -2.20 -18.48
CA ASN A 24 2.82 -1.98 -18.75
C ASN A 24 2.07 -3.29 -19.01
N LYS A 25 2.65 -4.24 -19.77
CA LYS A 25 2.06 -5.57 -19.97
C LYS A 25 1.85 -6.32 -18.66
N LEU A 26 2.82 -6.25 -17.74
CA LEU A 26 2.70 -6.84 -16.41
C LEU A 26 1.54 -6.20 -15.60
N ILE A 27 1.40 -4.87 -15.66
CA ILE A 27 0.33 -4.16 -14.95
C ILE A 27 -1.05 -4.45 -15.56
N GLN A 28 -1.15 -4.59 -16.89
CA GLN A 28 -2.39 -4.93 -17.58
C GLN A 28 -2.97 -6.29 -17.15
N TRP A 29 -2.14 -7.22 -16.68
CA TRP A 29 -2.58 -8.53 -16.19
C TRP A 29 -3.13 -8.48 -14.76
N LEU A 30 -2.96 -7.36 -14.05
CA LEU A 30 -3.51 -7.19 -12.71
C LEU A 30 -5.02 -6.94 -12.79
N PRO A 31 -5.80 -7.51 -11.86
CA PRO A 31 -7.20 -7.13 -11.72
C PRO A 31 -7.31 -5.67 -11.25
N GLU A 32 -8.40 -5.00 -11.63
CA GLU A 32 -8.70 -3.65 -11.16
C GLU A 32 -8.96 -3.64 -9.65
N VAL A 33 -9.73 -4.61 -9.18
CA VAL A 33 -10.01 -4.85 -7.76
C VAL A 33 -9.29 -6.11 -7.29
N TYR A 34 -8.57 -6.02 -6.17
CA TYR A 34 -8.02 -7.18 -5.49
C TYR A 34 -8.95 -7.62 -4.36
N VAL A 35 -9.42 -8.87 -4.40
CA VAL A 35 -10.11 -9.52 -3.29
C VAL A 35 -9.41 -10.85 -3.02
N GLY A 36 -8.79 -10.99 -1.86
CA GLY A 36 -8.12 -12.25 -1.55
C GLY A 36 -7.35 -12.30 -0.25
N LYS A 37 -6.69 -13.44 -0.05
CA LYS A 37 -5.91 -13.71 1.15
C LYS A 37 -4.68 -12.80 1.25
N PRO A 38 -4.27 -12.39 2.45
CA PRO A 38 -3.11 -11.52 2.65
C PRO A 38 -1.79 -12.16 2.18
N GLU A 39 -1.66 -13.49 2.24
CA GLU A 39 -0.48 -14.24 1.78
C GLU A 39 -0.25 -14.06 0.27
N ARG A 40 -1.34 -14.15 -0.51
CA ARG A 40 -1.28 -13.97 -1.97
C ARG A 40 -0.89 -12.54 -2.31
N LEU A 41 -1.47 -11.56 -1.62
CA LEU A 41 -1.16 -10.15 -1.83
C LEU A 41 0.31 -9.84 -1.55
N ARG A 42 0.91 -10.40 -0.48
CA ARG A 42 2.35 -10.25 -0.17
C ARG A 42 3.23 -10.67 -1.35
N ASN A 43 2.91 -11.80 -1.99
CA ASN A 43 3.66 -12.30 -3.13
C ASN A 43 3.51 -11.40 -4.36
N VAL A 44 2.29 -10.94 -4.65
CA VAL A 44 2.05 -10.01 -5.77
C VAL A 44 2.81 -8.70 -5.56
N ILE A 45 2.74 -8.11 -4.35
CA ILE A 45 3.50 -6.88 -4.02
C ILE A 45 5.02 -7.10 -4.20
N LYS A 46 5.55 -8.25 -3.78
CA LYS A 46 6.98 -8.57 -3.96
C LYS A 46 7.39 -8.55 -5.43
N ILE A 47 6.60 -9.20 -6.29
CA ILE A 47 6.84 -9.28 -7.74
C ILE A 47 6.77 -7.89 -8.38
N LEU A 48 5.67 -7.15 -8.13
CA LEU A 48 5.43 -5.86 -8.75
C LEU A 48 6.44 -4.79 -8.32
N CYS A 49 6.76 -4.71 -7.03
CA CYS A 49 7.79 -3.77 -6.54
C CYS A 49 9.19 -4.16 -7.04
N GLY A 50 9.45 -5.46 -7.23
CA GLY A 50 10.68 -5.94 -7.85
C GLY A 50 10.81 -5.51 -9.31
N ALA A 51 9.75 -5.70 -10.11
CA ALA A 51 9.68 -5.25 -11.49
C ALA A 51 9.83 -3.72 -11.61
N ALA A 52 9.15 -2.97 -10.73
CA ALA A 52 9.26 -1.51 -10.67
C ALA A 52 10.69 -1.07 -10.37
N LYS A 53 11.34 -1.67 -9.38
CA LYS A 53 12.73 -1.37 -9.02
C LYS A 53 13.69 -1.66 -10.17
N LYS A 54 13.51 -2.80 -10.86
CA LYS A 54 14.34 -3.19 -12.02
C LYS A 54 14.19 -2.17 -13.15
N PHE A 55 12.95 -1.89 -13.56
CA PHE A 55 12.64 -0.93 -14.61
C PHE A 55 13.23 0.47 -14.31
N MET A 56 13.02 0.98 -13.09
CA MET A 56 13.53 2.30 -12.70
C MET A 56 15.06 2.35 -12.69
N LYS A 57 15.73 1.28 -12.27
CA LYS A 57 17.20 1.18 -12.30
C LYS A 57 17.73 1.22 -13.74
N GLU A 58 17.10 0.48 -14.66
CA GLU A 58 17.47 0.47 -16.08
C GLU A 58 17.28 1.83 -16.74
N LYS A 59 16.21 2.55 -16.38
CA LYS A 59 15.95 3.92 -16.86
C LYS A 59 16.72 5.01 -16.11
N LYS A 60 17.59 4.66 -15.15
CA LYS A 60 18.33 5.59 -14.29
C LYS A 60 17.41 6.61 -13.57
N MET A 61 16.23 6.15 -13.14
CA MET A 61 15.25 6.97 -12.42
C MET A 61 15.09 6.51 -10.95
N HIS A 62 14.69 7.42 -10.08
CA HIS A 62 14.45 7.12 -8.66
C HIS A 62 13.04 6.56 -8.43
N LEU A 63 12.96 5.42 -7.73
CA LEU A 63 11.67 4.85 -7.30
C LEU A 63 11.11 5.63 -6.10
N GLY A 64 9.93 6.22 -6.26
CA GLY A 64 9.21 6.93 -5.20
C GLY A 64 8.99 6.07 -3.95
N PRO A 65 9.01 6.64 -2.73
CA PRO A 65 8.85 5.88 -1.48
C PRO A 65 7.62 4.99 -1.45
N TRP A 66 6.48 5.46 -1.98
CA TRP A 66 5.22 4.73 -1.99
C TRP A 66 5.23 3.48 -2.87
N ARG A 67 6.16 3.38 -3.83
CA ARG A 67 6.31 2.20 -4.68
C ARG A 67 7.34 1.20 -4.14
N LYS A 68 7.99 1.52 -3.03
CA LYS A 68 8.95 0.61 -2.40
C LYS A 68 8.19 -0.51 -1.70
N HIS A 69 8.76 -1.71 -1.76
CA HIS A 69 8.18 -2.92 -1.16
C HIS A 69 7.79 -2.75 0.31
N LYS A 70 8.64 -2.10 1.13
CA LYS A 70 8.34 -1.86 2.55
C LYS A 70 7.10 -0.99 2.76
N TYR A 71 6.95 0.08 1.98
CA TYR A 71 5.78 0.95 2.08
C TYR A 71 4.53 0.18 1.67
N MET A 72 4.58 -0.51 0.53
CA MET A 72 3.46 -1.29 0.03
C MET A 72 3.05 -2.38 1.01
N GLN A 73 4.00 -3.08 1.64
CA GLN A 73 3.66 -4.01 2.71
C GLN A 73 2.99 -3.32 3.90
N ALA A 74 3.51 -2.18 4.35
CA ALA A 74 2.91 -1.43 5.46
C ALA A 74 1.51 -0.90 5.13
N LYS A 75 1.22 -0.56 3.87
CA LYS A 75 -0.10 -0.10 3.43
C LYS A 75 -1.20 -1.10 3.73
N TRP A 76 -0.98 -2.39 3.47
CA TRP A 76 -1.99 -3.44 3.66
C TRP A 76 -1.79 -4.32 4.91
N PHE A 77 -0.57 -4.40 5.43
CA PHE A 77 -0.21 -5.26 6.56
C PHE A 77 0.38 -4.50 7.75
N GLY A 78 0.43 -3.16 7.69
CA GLY A 78 0.66 -2.35 8.89
C GLY A 78 -0.37 -2.67 9.97
N GLN A 79 -0.11 -2.23 11.19
CA GLN A 79 -1.05 -2.38 12.31
C GLN A 79 -2.36 -1.67 11.95
N CYS A 80 -3.25 -2.42 11.31
CA CYS A 80 -4.62 -2.03 11.06
C CYS A 80 -5.31 -2.31 12.38
N THR A 81 -5.69 -1.25 13.10
CA THR A 81 -6.71 -1.37 14.15
C THR A 81 -7.90 -2.06 13.50
N GLU A 82 -8.11 -3.32 13.85
CA GLU A 82 -9.09 -4.16 13.19
C GLU A 82 -10.43 -3.44 13.21
N SER A 83 -10.92 -3.05 12.03
CA SER A 83 -12.33 -2.71 11.90
C SER A 83 -13.06 -4.04 11.91
N ILE A 84 -13.18 -4.63 13.10
CA ILE A 84 -14.03 -5.79 13.32
C ILE A 84 -15.44 -5.27 13.09
N VAL A 85 -15.99 -5.50 11.90
CA VAL A 85 -17.42 -5.35 11.68
C VAL A 85 -18.06 -6.57 12.34
N THR A 86 -18.16 -6.53 13.66
CA THR A 86 -18.98 -7.46 14.41
C THR A 86 -20.42 -7.16 14.00
N ALA A 87 -21.00 -8.00 13.17
CA ALA A 87 -22.41 -7.94 12.81
C ALA A 87 -23.29 -8.39 13.99
N ASN A 88 -23.15 -7.75 15.16
CA ASN A 88 -24.01 -7.96 16.31
C ASN A 88 -24.54 -6.61 16.79
N THR A 89 -25.87 -6.52 16.83
CA THR A 89 -26.65 -5.40 17.34
C THR A 89 -26.23 -4.93 18.73
N ALA A 90 -26.29 -3.60 18.92
CA ALA A 90 -26.39 -2.83 20.16
C ALA A 90 -25.10 -2.17 20.72
N THR A 91 -25.26 -0.85 20.88
CA THR A 91 -24.56 0.07 21.80
C THR A 91 -23.21 0.64 21.34
N SER A 92 -23.27 1.84 20.77
CA SER A 92 -22.13 2.76 20.66
C SER A 92 -21.57 3.14 22.04
N PRO A 93 -20.24 3.27 22.15
CA PRO A 93 -19.65 4.34 22.93
C PRO A 93 -19.06 5.39 21.99
N ALA A 94 -19.27 6.65 22.34
CA ALA A 94 -18.81 7.82 21.61
C ALA A 94 -17.28 7.79 21.39
N VAL A 95 -16.87 8.02 20.15
CA VAL A 95 -15.47 8.06 19.72
C VAL A 95 -14.91 9.45 19.99
N ALA A 96 -13.96 9.58 20.92
CA ALA A 96 -13.02 10.70 20.95
C ALA A 96 -11.74 10.27 20.20
N VAL A 97 -11.67 10.56 18.90
CA VAL A 97 -10.43 10.38 18.12
C VAL A 97 -9.43 11.45 18.57
N LYS A 98 -8.53 11.07 19.48
CA LYS A 98 -7.32 11.86 19.77
C LYS A 98 -6.28 11.47 18.72
N TYR A 99 -6.19 12.25 17.64
CA TYR A 99 -5.05 12.12 16.71
C TYR A 99 -3.76 12.30 17.51
N PRO A 100 -2.74 11.44 17.34
CA PRO A 100 -1.42 11.74 17.89
C PRO A 100 -0.94 13.03 17.22
N GLU A 101 -0.81 14.08 18.03
CA GLU A 101 -0.26 15.36 17.60
C GLU A 101 1.07 15.12 16.87
N PRO A 102 1.28 15.71 15.69
CA PRO A 102 2.59 15.67 15.05
C PRO A 102 3.62 16.29 16.01
N GLN A 103 4.50 15.47 16.58
CA GLN A 103 5.64 15.97 17.34
C GLN A 103 6.55 16.73 16.37
N PHE A 104 6.33 18.04 16.30
CA PHE A 104 7.19 18.97 15.59
C PHE A 104 8.51 19.01 16.36
N LYS A 105 9.48 18.19 15.96
CA LYS A 105 10.85 18.31 16.46
C LYS A 105 11.42 19.60 15.87
N PRO A 106 11.72 20.63 16.67
CA PRO A 106 12.33 21.84 16.14
C PRO A 106 13.66 21.45 15.50
N ARG A 107 13.80 21.75 14.20
CA ARG A 107 15.11 21.72 13.56
C ARG A 107 15.93 22.83 14.20
N ALA A 108 17.08 22.47 14.78
CA ALA A 108 18.06 23.45 15.21
C ALA A 108 18.40 24.36 14.03
N SER A 109 18.28 25.66 14.26
CA SER A 109 18.60 26.70 13.27
C SER A 109 20.11 26.70 13.03
N MET A 110 20.52 26.62 11.76
CA MET A 110 21.89 26.89 11.33
C MET A 110 22.01 28.40 11.10
N LEU A 111 22.18 29.14 12.21
CA LEU A 111 22.81 30.46 12.20
C LEU A 111 24.17 30.30 12.89
#